data_AF-A0A1C7GNI5-F1
#
_entry.id   AF-A0A1C7GNI5-F1
#
_cell.length_a   1.000
_cell.length_b   1.000
_cell.length_c   1.000
_cell.angle_alpha   90.00
_cell.angle_beta   90.00
_cell.angle_gamma   90.00
#
_symmetry.space_group_name_H-M   'P 1'
#
loop_
_entity.id
_entity.type
_entity.pdbx_description
1 polymer ?
#
loop_
_entity_poly.entity_id
_entity_poly.type
_entity_poly.pdbx_seq_one_letter_code
_entity_poly.pdbx_strand_id
1 'polypeptide(L)'
;MARIDNKLLFFTTSPRTPAKMIPEIQLLYEKFSGCAWDKSTQEQFIDELAQSDFFEGKGSPADKAFSARDRISRAPKALGFINLKPCIELTEAGNAFIYGKRPQEIFLRQLLKFQLPSPYHVENQNIAGTFCIRPYLEILRLVRELEYITFDEFKIFAVQMTDYRKFDIVRDSILHFREEKEQNKGQYKRFVNRVWENAILEIHGDRIAAGKTRTRETTDGSLKKFIATQKSNMRDYADACFRYLRYTGLISISHRNRSISVFADKTVEVDFILSTVPRDPVFIDDIYAYKAHLFSATSPALYTDDRDNIVDVLMRIGSFTRRELAGKNIDELKDLRDEIVKQHKANVIHEQVTEIKSYALYSEIIDTFNEIIADEYYDAPLMFEYNTWRAMTMLDGGNIKGNFNFDDAGQPLSTAAGNMPDIECDYDDFSLSVEVTLQAGQRQYESEGEPVARHYGQLKKRTGKDTYCLFIAPTINPATLAHFYGLNHLSIALYGGKSKIVPLELDQFMRLIENSYNYETQPIPSDIRRFLDCAIKLCEKATDENHWRYGIQACVDMWLAS
;
A
#
# COMPACT_ATOMS: atom_id res chain seq x y z
N MET A 1 -14.94 -4.21 23.90
CA MET A 1 -14.28 -2.90 23.82
C MET A 1 -12.78 -3.17 23.82
N ALA A 2 -12.00 -2.45 23.01
CA ALA A 2 -10.55 -2.54 23.05
C ALA A 2 -10.04 -1.71 24.23
N ARG A 3 -9.07 -2.25 24.97
CA ARG A 3 -8.39 -1.53 26.05
C ARG A 3 -7.07 -1.01 25.53
N ILE A 4 -6.81 0.28 25.73
CA ILE A 4 -5.56 0.93 25.35
C ILE A 4 -4.61 0.84 26.54
N ASP A 5 -3.40 0.36 26.29
CA ASP A 5 -2.33 0.19 27.29
C ASP A 5 -1.10 1.07 27.01
N ASN A 6 -1.04 1.69 25.83
CA ASN A 6 0.09 2.48 25.37
C ASN A 6 -0.21 3.97 25.41
N LYS A 7 0.80 4.80 25.67
CA LYS A 7 0.74 6.27 25.65
C LYS A 7 1.09 6.87 24.28
N LEU A 8 0.80 6.14 23.20
CA LEU A 8 1.08 6.55 21.82
C LEU A 8 -0.18 6.37 20.96
N LEU A 9 -0.30 7.18 19.92
CA LEU A 9 -1.25 6.90 18.85
C LEU A 9 -0.99 5.51 18.26
N PHE A 10 -2.08 4.84 17.89
CA PHE A 10 -2.02 3.57 17.19
C PHE A 10 -2.88 3.66 15.93
N PHE A 11 -2.48 2.90 14.91
CA PHE A 11 -3.17 2.80 13.63
C PHE A 11 -3.30 1.34 13.23
N THR A 12 -4.33 1.01 12.44
CA THR A 12 -4.60 -0.37 12.07
C THR A 12 -3.57 -0.88 11.06
N THR A 13 -2.94 -2.00 11.41
CA THR A 13 -1.91 -2.63 10.58
C THR A 13 -2.39 -3.89 9.84
N SER A 14 -3.65 -4.26 10.02
CA SER A 14 -4.28 -5.47 9.46
C SER A 14 -5.66 -5.15 8.88
N PRO A 15 -5.77 -4.79 7.59
CA PRO A 15 -4.68 -4.54 6.65
C PRO A 15 -4.10 -3.12 6.78
N ARG A 16 -2.80 -2.98 6.46
CA ARG A 16 -2.13 -1.66 6.31
C ARG A 16 -2.61 -0.89 5.07
N THR A 17 -3.01 -1.62 4.02
CA THR A 17 -3.54 -1.05 2.78
C THR A 17 -5.06 -1.02 2.86
N PRO A 18 -5.70 0.17 2.88
CA PRO A 18 -7.14 0.27 3.11
C PRO A 18 -8.01 -0.48 2.11
N ALA A 19 -7.62 -0.51 0.84
CA ALA A 19 -8.37 -1.17 -0.22
C ALA A 19 -8.60 -2.67 0.05
N LYS A 20 -7.67 -3.34 0.76
CA LYS A 20 -7.81 -4.76 1.12
C LYS A 20 -8.97 -5.01 2.10
N MET A 21 -9.50 -3.99 2.79
CA MET A 21 -10.66 -4.15 3.67
C MET A 21 -11.97 -4.39 2.93
N ILE A 22 -12.15 -3.81 1.75
CA ILE A 22 -13.42 -3.88 1.01
C ILE A 22 -13.86 -5.34 0.78
N PRO A 23 -13.04 -6.20 0.14
CA PRO A 23 -13.45 -7.58 -0.11
C PRO A 23 -13.55 -8.41 1.18
N GLU A 24 -12.76 -8.10 2.23
CA GLU A 24 -12.89 -8.77 3.53
C GLU A 24 -14.22 -8.47 4.23
N ILE A 25 -14.67 -7.21 4.21
CA ILE A 25 -15.96 -6.83 4.80
C ILE A 25 -17.12 -7.36 3.96
N GLN A 26 -16.99 -7.32 2.63
CA GLN A 26 -17.98 -7.88 1.71
C GLN A 26 -18.20 -9.37 1.97
N LEU A 27 -17.12 -10.16 2.05
CA LEU A 27 -17.19 -11.59 2.39
C LEU A 27 -17.89 -11.83 3.74
N LEU A 28 -17.52 -11.04 4.75
CA LEU A 28 -18.13 -11.15 6.08
C LEU A 28 -19.64 -10.89 6.02
N TYR A 29 -20.06 -9.82 5.34
CA TYR A 29 -21.46 -9.46 5.23
C TYR A 29 -22.25 -10.49 4.44
N GLU A 30 -21.80 -10.85 3.24
CA GLU A 30 -22.53 -11.73 2.34
C GLU A 30 -22.72 -13.14 2.90
N LYS A 31 -21.76 -13.64 3.68
CA LYS A 31 -21.83 -14.99 4.26
C LYS A 31 -22.39 -15.05 5.68
N PHE A 32 -22.25 -14.00 6.46
CA PHE A 32 -22.52 -14.05 7.91
C PHE A 32 -23.44 -12.95 8.44
N SER A 33 -24.07 -12.13 7.58
CA SER A 33 -25.05 -11.14 8.04
C SER A 33 -26.18 -11.79 8.85
N GLY A 34 -26.60 -11.12 9.93
CA GLY A 34 -27.61 -11.62 10.86
C GLY A 34 -27.07 -12.57 11.94
N CYS A 35 -25.88 -13.15 11.76
CA CYS A 35 -25.23 -13.98 12.78
C CYS A 35 -24.62 -13.13 13.91
N ALA A 36 -24.43 -13.74 15.08
CA ALA A 36 -23.67 -13.11 16.16
C ALA A 36 -22.17 -13.14 15.86
N TRP A 37 -21.43 -12.06 16.18
CA TRP A 37 -19.97 -12.05 16.04
C TRP A 37 -19.27 -12.74 17.22
N ASP A 38 -19.45 -14.06 17.33
CA ASP A 38 -18.85 -14.90 18.36
C ASP A 38 -17.67 -15.73 17.85
N LYS A 39 -17.10 -16.58 18.72
CA LYS A 39 -15.93 -17.40 18.38
C LYS A 39 -16.19 -18.32 17.18
N SER A 40 -17.39 -18.90 17.06
CA SER A 40 -17.70 -19.84 15.98
C SER A 40 -17.75 -19.12 14.63
N THR A 41 -18.46 -18.00 14.56
CA THR A 41 -18.53 -17.20 13.32
C THR A 41 -17.18 -16.59 12.95
N GLN A 42 -16.37 -16.20 13.94
CA GLN A 42 -15.01 -15.71 13.71
C GLN A 42 -14.10 -16.77 13.08
N GLU A 43 -14.17 -18.02 13.53
CA GLU A 43 -13.37 -19.12 12.99
C GLU A 43 -13.82 -19.47 11.55
N GLN A 44 -15.13 -19.55 11.32
CA GLN A 44 -15.69 -19.80 9.98
C GLN A 44 -15.33 -18.69 8.98
N PHE A 45 -15.37 -17.43 9.40
CA PHE A 45 -14.96 -16.31 8.55
C PHE A 45 -13.50 -16.44 8.09
N ILE A 46 -12.58 -16.86 8.96
CA ILE A 46 -11.18 -17.04 8.58
C ILE A 46 -10.98 -18.22 7.64
N ASP A 47 -11.75 -19.29 7.80
CA ASP A 47 -11.71 -20.43 6.88
C ASP A 47 -12.21 -20.06 5.48
N GLU A 48 -13.22 -19.21 5.41
CA GLU A 48 -13.72 -18.66 4.14
C GLU A 48 -12.74 -17.65 3.53
N LEU A 49 -12.16 -16.78 4.35
CA LEU A 49 -11.17 -15.80 3.91
C LEU A 49 -9.91 -16.49 3.35
N ALA A 50 -9.44 -17.55 4.01
CA ALA A 50 -8.29 -18.35 3.56
C ALA A 50 -8.51 -19.06 2.21
N GLN A 51 -9.76 -19.24 1.79
CA GLN A 51 -10.13 -19.83 0.50
C GLN A 51 -10.40 -18.78 -0.58
N SER A 52 -10.36 -17.50 -0.24
CA SER A 52 -10.68 -16.42 -1.18
C SER A 52 -9.48 -16.04 -2.04
N ASP A 53 -9.73 -15.80 -3.34
CA ASP A 53 -8.68 -15.49 -4.31
C ASP A 53 -7.96 -14.15 -4.02
N PHE A 54 -8.60 -13.23 -3.31
CA PHE A 54 -8.03 -11.92 -2.97
C PHE A 54 -7.20 -11.92 -1.68
N PHE A 55 -7.09 -13.07 -1.00
CA PHE A 55 -6.42 -13.18 0.28
C PHE A 55 -5.12 -13.98 0.21
N GLU A 56 -4.00 -13.28 0.32
CA GLU A 56 -2.64 -13.86 0.26
C GLU A 56 -2.19 -14.50 1.59
N GLY A 57 -3.01 -14.43 2.64
CA GLY A 57 -2.68 -14.98 3.96
C GLY A 57 -3.21 -16.39 4.17
N LYS A 58 -2.61 -17.14 5.10
CA LYS A 58 -3.13 -18.45 5.54
C LYS A 58 -4.03 -18.38 6.80
N GLY A 59 -4.20 -17.17 7.38
CA GLY A 59 -4.68 -17.00 8.76
C GLY A 59 -3.67 -17.57 9.78
N SER A 60 -3.71 -17.13 11.04
CA SER A 60 -2.90 -17.82 12.06
C SER A 60 -3.55 -19.18 12.38
N PRO A 61 -2.88 -20.33 12.15
CA PRO A 61 -3.44 -21.63 12.48
C PRO A 61 -3.66 -21.79 13.99
N ALA A 62 -2.93 -21.02 14.81
CA ALA A 62 -2.95 -21.13 16.26
C ALA A 62 -4.16 -20.45 16.93
N ASP A 63 -4.70 -19.37 16.33
CA ASP A 63 -5.88 -18.66 16.85
C ASP A 63 -6.62 -17.93 15.70
N LYS A 64 -7.50 -18.68 15.03
CA LYS A 64 -8.36 -18.16 13.95
C LYS A 64 -9.29 -17.07 14.46
N ALA A 65 -9.89 -17.25 15.65
CA ALA A 65 -10.80 -16.26 16.22
C ALA A 65 -10.12 -14.92 16.53
N PHE A 66 -8.87 -14.95 17.00
CA PHE A 66 -8.05 -13.73 17.11
C PHE A 66 -7.75 -13.13 15.74
N SER A 67 -7.37 -13.93 14.74
CA SER A 67 -7.10 -13.45 13.38
C SER A 67 -8.32 -12.72 12.77
N ALA A 68 -9.52 -13.26 12.99
CA ALA A 68 -10.79 -12.63 12.57
C ALA A 68 -11.01 -11.28 13.24
N ARG A 69 -10.80 -11.21 14.56
CA ARG A 69 -10.92 -9.95 15.32
C ARG A 69 -9.86 -8.94 14.91
N ASP A 70 -8.64 -9.39 14.59
CA ASP A 70 -7.56 -8.54 14.13
C ASP A 70 -7.95 -7.79 12.85
N ARG A 71 -8.53 -8.52 11.89
CA ARG A 71 -8.96 -7.97 10.60
C ARG A 71 -10.23 -7.13 10.69
N ILE A 72 -11.25 -7.62 11.40
CA ILE A 72 -12.59 -7.01 11.39
C ILE A 72 -12.80 -6.00 12.52
N SER A 73 -12.25 -6.26 13.70
CA SER A 73 -12.52 -5.40 14.87
C SER A 73 -11.63 -4.15 14.93
N ARG A 74 -10.44 -4.17 14.32
CA ARG A 74 -9.45 -3.07 14.42
C ARG A 74 -9.70 -1.91 13.48
N ALA A 75 -9.98 -2.14 12.20
CA ALA A 75 -10.36 -1.07 11.27
C ALA A 75 -11.84 -1.14 10.86
N PRO A 76 -12.37 -2.23 10.28
CA PRO A 76 -13.74 -2.24 9.78
C PRO A 76 -14.79 -1.81 10.80
N LYS A 77 -14.72 -2.36 12.01
CA LYS A 77 -15.62 -1.97 13.11
C LYS A 77 -15.24 -0.62 13.73
N ALA A 78 -13.94 -0.37 13.93
CA ALA A 78 -13.46 0.85 14.59
C ALA A 78 -13.74 2.13 13.78
N LEU A 79 -13.63 2.02 12.45
CA LEU A 79 -14.02 3.00 11.47
C LEU A 79 -15.52 2.91 11.13
N GLY A 80 -16.27 2.00 11.75
CA GLY A 80 -17.73 1.94 11.66
C GLY A 80 -18.27 1.58 10.29
N PHE A 81 -17.58 0.75 9.50
CA PHE A 81 -18.12 0.14 8.29
C PHE A 81 -19.03 -1.05 8.62
N ILE A 82 -18.70 -1.83 9.65
CA ILE A 82 -19.48 -2.99 10.07
C ILE A 82 -19.94 -2.85 11.53
N ASN A 83 -21.22 -3.11 11.77
CA ASN A 83 -21.74 -3.33 13.11
C ASN A 83 -21.65 -4.83 13.44
N LEU A 84 -21.06 -5.17 14.58
CA LEU A 84 -20.89 -6.56 15.02
C LEU A 84 -21.83 -6.95 16.16
N LYS A 85 -22.64 -6.00 16.66
CA LYS A 85 -23.57 -6.22 17.77
C LYS A 85 -24.90 -5.48 17.55
N PRO A 86 -26.06 -6.12 17.75
CA PRO A 86 -26.23 -7.49 18.28
C PRO A 86 -25.84 -8.60 17.29
N CYS A 87 -25.99 -8.35 15.99
CA CYS A 87 -25.58 -9.21 14.90
C CYS A 87 -24.65 -8.47 13.93
N ILE A 88 -24.07 -9.22 13.00
CA ILE A 88 -23.23 -8.71 11.91
C ILE A 88 -24.12 -8.03 10.87
N GLU A 89 -23.88 -6.75 10.63
CA GLU A 89 -24.65 -5.94 9.70
C GLU A 89 -23.79 -4.81 9.13
N LEU A 90 -23.96 -4.51 7.84
CA LEU A 90 -23.37 -3.32 7.25
C LEU A 90 -24.03 -2.06 7.81
N THR A 91 -23.19 -1.08 8.09
CA THR A 91 -23.64 0.26 8.45
C THR A 91 -23.95 1.06 7.17
N GLU A 92 -24.54 2.25 7.30
CA GLU A 92 -24.74 3.16 6.18
C GLU A 92 -23.39 3.49 5.49
N ALA A 93 -22.37 3.88 6.28
CA ALA A 93 -21.01 4.11 5.78
C ALA A 93 -20.38 2.84 5.17
N GLY A 94 -20.62 1.67 5.75
CA GLY A 94 -20.14 0.39 5.22
C GLY A 94 -20.72 0.06 3.85
N ASN A 95 -22.04 0.23 3.70
CA ASN A 95 -22.72 0.03 2.44
C ASN A 95 -22.20 1.01 1.37
N ALA A 96 -22.05 2.28 1.72
CA ALA A 96 -21.49 3.29 0.82
C ALA A 96 -20.02 3.02 0.44
N PHE A 97 -19.22 2.48 1.37
CA PHE A 97 -17.81 2.17 1.12
C PHE A 97 -17.61 0.96 0.19
N ILE A 98 -18.47 -0.06 0.29
CA ILE A 98 -18.32 -1.32 -0.47
C ILE A 98 -19.06 -1.25 -1.81
N TYR A 99 -20.31 -0.78 -1.80
CA TYR A 99 -21.21 -0.83 -2.95
C TYR A 99 -21.52 0.55 -3.53
N GLY A 100 -21.11 1.62 -2.86
CA GLY A 100 -21.33 3.00 -3.31
C GLY A 100 -20.28 3.50 -4.29
N LYS A 101 -20.45 4.76 -4.73
CA LYS A 101 -19.45 5.51 -5.48
C LYS A 101 -18.50 6.22 -4.51
N ARG A 102 -17.26 6.48 -4.94
CA ARG A 102 -16.25 7.27 -4.22
C ARG A 102 -15.90 6.71 -2.83
N PRO A 103 -15.40 5.47 -2.75
CA PRO A 103 -15.01 4.87 -1.47
C PRO A 103 -13.99 5.71 -0.70
N GLN A 104 -13.13 6.49 -1.39
CA GLN A 104 -12.16 7.38 -0.73
C GLN A 104 -12.83 8.49 0.09
N GLU A 105 -13.93 9.06 -0.42
CA GLU A 105 -14.70 10.10 0.29
C GLU A 105 -15.37 9.54 1.55
N ILE A 106 -15.94 8.32 1.46
CA ILE A 106 -16.52 7.63 2.62
C ILE A 106 -15.43 7.30 3.62
N PHE A 107 -14.29 6.78 3.15
CA PHE A 107 -13.15 6.44 4.00
C PHE A 107 -12.64 7.67 4.77
N LEU A 108 -12.47 8.80 4.09
CA LEU A 108 -12.08 10.07 4.68
C LEU A 108 -13.02 10.47 5.83
N ARG A 109 -14.35 10.43 5.63
CA ARG A 109 -15.32 10.75 6.70
C ARG A 109 -15.14 9.85 7.91
N GLN A 110 -14.89 8.56 7.72
CA GLN A 110 -14.64 7.65 8.83
C GLN A 110 -13.31 7.94 9.55
N LEU A 111 -12.25 8.30 8.83
CA LEU A 111 -10.99 8.73 9.44
C LEU A 111 -11.16 10.01 10.29
N LEU A 112 -11.95 10.97 9.80
CA LEU A 112 -12.24 12.23 10.51
C LEU A 112 -13.10 12.05 11.77
N LYS A 113 -13.83 10.93 11.87
CA LYS A 113 -14.61 10.53 13.06
C LYS A 113 -13.83 9.62 14.01
N PHE A 114 -12.76 8.98 13.54
CA PHE A 114 -11.94 8.14 14.40
C PHE A 114 -11.35 8.99 15.52
N GLN A 115 -11.62 8.59 16.77
CA GLN A 115 -11.30 9.36 17.95
C GLN A 115 -10.82 8.46 19.09
N LEU A 116 -9.98 9.05 19.94
CA LEU A 116 -9.48 8.47 21.18
C LEU A 116 -9.68 9.49 22.32
N PRO A 117 -10.40 9.12 23.39
CA PRO A 117 -11.11 7.85 23.61
C PRO A 117 -12.41 7.73 22.79
N SER A 118 -12.97 6.52 22.76
CA SER A 118 -14.32 6.24 22.24
C SER A 118 -14.93 5.05 22.98
N PRO A 119 -16.25 4.80 22.86
CA PRO A 119 -16.86 3.56 23.35
C PRO A 119 -16.22 2.27 22.81
N TYR A 120 -15.48 2.35 21.71
CA TYR A 120 -14.71 1.22 21.17
C TYR A 120 -13.29 1.12 21.72
N HIS A 121 -12.69 2.22 22.18
CA HIS A 121 -11.32 2.30 22.65
C HIS A 121 -11.26 3.03 23.99
N VAL A 122 -11.18 2.24 25.05
CA VAL A 122 -11.20 2.73 26.43
C VAL A 122 -9.80 2.62 27.01
N GLU A 123 -9.36 3.68 27.68
CA GLU A 123 -8.08 3.73 28.37
C GLU A 123 -8.06 2.76 29.55
N ASN A 124 -6.92 2.09 29.77
CA ASN A 124 -6.70 1.43 31.05
C ASN A 124 -6.40 2.45 32.15
N GLN A 125 -6.68 2.05 33.40
CA GLN A 125 -6.56 2.92 34.58
C GLN A 125 -5.19 3.59 34.73
N ASN A 126 -4.12 2.91 34.32
CA ASN A 126 -2.75 3.40 34.39
C ASN A 126 -2.39 4.48 33.35
N ILE A 127 -3.25 4.69 32.35
CA ILE A 127 -3.07 5.71 31.31
C ILE A 127 -4.30 6.61 31.17
N ALA A 128 -5.18 6.64 32.17
CA ALA A 128 -6.39 7.46 32.13
C ALA A 128 -6.06 8.94 31.92
N GLY A 129 -6.79 9.60 31.02
CA GLY A 129 -6.59 10.99 30.63
C GLY A 129 -5.43 11.22 29.66
N THR A 130 -4.89 10.17 29.04
CA THR A 130 -3.78 10.30 28.06
C THR A 130 -4.29 10.80 26.70
N PHE A 131 -5.47 10.37 26.30
CA PHE A 131 -6.05 10.62 24.99
C PHE A 131 -7.16 11.67 25.04
N CYS A 132 -7.09 12.62 24.12
CA CYS A 132 -8.16 13.54 23.79
C CYS A 132 -7.93 14.04 22.37
N ILE A 133 -8.21 13.20 21.38
CA ILE A 133 -7.80 13.47 19.99
C ILE A 133 -8.65 12.75 18.94
N ARG A 134 -8.74 13.37 17.76
CA ARG A 134 -9.07 12.73 16.49
C ARG A 134 -7.79 12.54 15.66
N PRO A 135 -7.13 11.37 15.73
CA PRO A 135 -5.76 11.21 15.26
C PRO A 135 -5.54 11.65 13.80
N TYR A 136 -6.38 11.18 12.87
CA TYR A 136 -6.20 11.51 11.45
C TYR A 136 -6.43 13.00 11.14
N LEU A 137 -7.35 13.67 11.86
CA LEU A 137 -7.59 15.11 11.70
C LEU A 137 -6.36 15.92 12.14
N GLU A 138 -5.78 15.60 13.29
CA GLU A 138 -4.63 16.34 13.80
C GLU A 138 -3.34 16.04 13.02
N ILE A 139 -3.17 14.81 12.52
CA ILE A 139 -2.10 14.52 11.57
C ILE A 139 -2.28 15.31 10.27
N LEU A 140 -3.50 15.38 9.73
CA LEU A 140 -3.79 16.20 8.54
C LEU A 140 -3.44 17.67 8.78
N ARG A 141 -3.78 18.20 9.96
CA ARG A 141 -3.38 19.55 10.39
C ARG A 141 -1.86 19.71 10.41
N LEU A 142 -1.15 18.73 10.94
CA LEU A 142 0.30 18.78 11.08
C LEU A 142 0.98 18.78 9.71
N VAL A 143 0.50 17.95 8.77
CA VAL A 143 0.98 17.93 7.38
C VAL A 143 0.69 19.26 6.68
N ARG A 144 -0.50 19.82 6.89
CA ARG A 144 -0.91 21.10 6.29
C ARG A 144 -0.08 22.28 6.80
N GLU A 145 0.22 22.31 8.09
CA GLU A 145 0.99 23.37 8.77
C GLU A 145 2.49 23.32 8.41
N LEU A 146 3.09 22.11 8.41
CA LEU A 146 4.51 21.92 8.15
C LEU A 146 4.85 21.76 6.66
N GLU A 147 3.84 21.85 5.79
CA GLU A 147 3.83 21.57 4.34
C GLU A 147 4.13 20.12 3.96
N TYR A 148 4.98 19.45 4.73
CA TYR A 148 5.28 18.03 4.63
C TYR A 148 5.68 17.45 5.98
N ILE A 149 5.57 16.12 6.11
CA ILE A 149 6.13 15.36 7.23
C ILE A 149 6.89 14.16 6.68
N THR A 150 8.13 13.96 7.13
CA THR A 150 8.91 12.75 6.79
C THR A 150 8.52 11.56 7.66
N PHE A 151 8.81 10.36 7.19
CA PHE A 151 8.52 9.12 7.91
C PHE A 151 9.23 9.04 9.27
N ASP A 152 10.46 9.57 9.37
CA ASP A 152 11.20 9.66 10.63
C ASP A 152 10.56 10.67 11.60
N GLU A 153 10.16 11.85 11.10
CA GLU A 153 9.45 12.86 11.90
C GLU A 153 8.13 12.30 12.45
N PHE A 154 7.37 11.58 11.63
CA PHE A 154 6.12 10.99 12.06
C PHE A 154 6.33 9.93 13.14
N LYS A 155 7.17 8.92 12.83
CA LYS A 155 7.32 7.76 13.72
C LYS A 155 7.95 8.13 15.05
N ILE A 156 8.73 9.21 15.11
CA ILE A 156 9.35 9.70 16.35
C ILE A 156 8.40 10.64 17.08
N PHE A 157 7.87 11.67 16.44
CA PHE A 157 7.18 12.77 17.12
C PHE A 157 5.66 12.75 16.93
N ALA A 158 5.16 12.64 15.70
CA ALA A 158 3.72 12.77 15.44
C ALA A 158 2.88 11.68 16.13
N VAL A 159 3.42 10.46 16.25
CA VAL A 159 2.78 9.35 16.97
C VAL A 159 2.57 9.62 18.46
N GLN A 160 3.28 10.60 19.04
CA GLN A 160 3.14 11.01 20.44
C GLN A 160 2.00 12.01 20.69
N MET A 161 1.38 12.52 19.62
CA MET A 161 0.28 13.49 19.72
C MET A 161 -1.00 12.78 20.20
N THR A 162 -1.10 12.47 21.50
CA THR A 162 -2.27 11.80 22.07
C THR A 162 -3.40 12.77 22.42
N ASP A 163 -3.13 14.07 22.41
CA ASP A 163 -4.05 15.14 22.75
C ASP A 163 -3.88 16.27 21.74
N TYR A 164 -4.97 16.76 21.14
CA TYR A 164 -4.90 17.81 20.11
C TYR A 164 -4.27 19.12 20.62
N ARG A 165 -4.27 19.34 21.94
CA ARG A 165 -3.67 20.52 22.59
C ARG A 165 -2.13 20.44 22.64
N LYS A 166 -1.55 19.26 22.39
CA LYS A 166 -0.08 19.09 22.30
C LYS A 166 0.49 19.41 20.92
N PHE A 167 -0.33 19.87 19.99
CA PHE A 167 0.08 20.10 18.61
C PHE A 167 1.29 21.01 18.48
N ASP A 168 1.28 22.17 19.12
CA ASP A 168 2.40 23.13 19.01
C ASP A 168 3.70 22.51 19.53
N ILE A 169 3.64 21.74 20.63
CA ILE A 169 4.80 21.02 21.18
C ILE A 169 5.35 20.01 20.16
N VAL A 170 4.48 19.25 19.50
CA VAL A 170 4.87 18.25 18.49
C VAL A 170 5.41 18.93 17.23
N ARG A 171 4.77 20.01 16.75
CA ARG A 171 5.24 20.83 15.63
C ARG A 171 6.63 21.36 15.90
N ASP A 172 6.84 21.99 17.06
CA ASP A 172 8.12 22.61 17.41
C ASP A 172 9.22 21.55 17.61
N SER A 173 8.88 20.37 18.13
CA SER A 173 9.82 19.23 18.20
C SER A 173 10.28 18.77 16.81
N ILE A 174 9.38 18.76 15.82
CA ILE A 174 9.73 18.41 14.43
C ILE A 174 10.62 19.49 13.81
N LEU A 175 10.28 20.78 14.00
CA LEU A 175 11.09 21.89 13.50
C LEU A 175 12.49 21.86 14.10
N HIS A 176 12.61 21.64 15.41
CA HIS A 176 13.90 21.50 16.07
C HIS A 176 14.70 20.29 15.55
N PHE A 177 14.04 19.15 15.34
CA PHE A 177 14.67 17.98 14.73
C PHE A 177 15.22 18.27 13.32
N ARG A 178 14.53 19.11 12.51
CA ARG A 178 15.02 19.54 11.20
C ARG A 178 16.29 20.39 11.33
N GLU A 179 16.36 21.29 12.31
CA GLU A 179 17.58 22.08 12.59
C GLU A 179 18.74 21.19 13.03
N GLU A 180 18.51 20.26 13.95
CA GLU A 180 19.54 19.32 14.43
C GLU A 180 20.01 18.38 13.31
N LYS A 181 19.10 17.97 12.41
CA LYS A 181 19.44 17.13 11.24
C LYS A 181 20.51 17.81 10.39
N GLU A 182 20.40 19.11 10.14
CA GLU A 182 21.39 19.87 9.37
C GLU A 182 22.77 19.92 10.05
N GLN A 183 22.80 19.92 11.38
CA GLN A 183 24.04 19.87 12.17
C GLN A 183 24.68 18.48 12.20
N ASN A 184 23.94 17.43 11.84
CA ASN A 184 24.38 16.03 11.88
C ASN A 184 24.56 15.42 10.47
N LYS A 185 24.88 16.26 9.46
CA LYS A 185 25.20 15.81 8.09
C LYS A 185 26.28 14.74 8.09
N GLY A 186 26.06 13.67 7.30
CA GLY A 186 26.96 12.50 7.24
C GLY A 186 26.79 11.49 8.39
N GLN A 187 26.04 11.79 9.45
CA GLN A 187 25.78 10.89 10.58
C GLN A 187 24.28 10.65 10.85
N TYR A 188 23.44 10.92 9.85
CA TYR A 188 21.98 10.91 9.97
C TYR A 188 21.41 9.63 10.61
N LYS A 189 21.82 8.44 10.14
CA LYS A 189 21.32 7.16 10.69
C LYS A 189 21.57 7.03 12.20
N ARG A 190 22.74 7.47 12.67
CA ARG A 190 23.10 7.43 14.10
C ARG A 190 22.33 8.47 14.90
N PHE A 191 22.21 9.69 14.37
CA PHE A 191 21.45 10.78 14.97
C PHE A 191 19.97 10.39 15.18
N VAL A 192 19.29 9.95 14.11
CA VAL A 192 17.88 9.52 14.17
C VAL A 192 17.69 8.36 15.14
N ASN A 193 18.58 7.37 15.13
CA ASN A 193 18.47 6.23 16.03
C ASN A 193 18.53 6.64 17.50
N ARG A 194 19.41 7.60 17.84
CA ARG A 194 19.57 8.17 19.19
C ARG A 194 18.33 8.96 19.61
N VAL A 195 17.86 9.88 18.75
CA VAL A 195 16.66 10.68 19.03
C VAL A 195 15.45 9.77 19.28
N TRP A 196 15.29 8.74 18.46
CA TRP A 196 14.20 7.77 18.60
C TRP A 196 14.29 6.94 19.88
N GLU A 197 15.51 6.50 20.25
CA GLU A 197 15.75 5.83 21.53
C GLU A 197 15.39 6.71 22.72
N ASN A 198 15.82 7.97 22.71
CA ASN A 198 15.52 8.92 23.78
C ASN A 198 14.01 9.17 23.91
N ALA A 199 13.31 9.39 22.80
CA ALA A 199 11.86 9.54 22.81
C ALA A 199 11.16 8.33 23.45
N ILE A 200 11.58 7.10 23.12
CA ILE A 200 11.02 5.88 23.71
C ILE A 200 11.29 5.81 25.22
N LEU A 201 12.50 6.17 25.67
CA LEU A 201 12.85 6.19 27.08
C LEU A 201 12.00 7.20 27.86
N GLU A 202 11.72 8.35 27.28
CA GLU A 202 10.86 9.39 27.88
C GLU A 202 9.40 8.94 27.95
N ILE A 203 8.81 8.50 26.82
CA ILE A 203 7.41 8.05 26.73
C ILE A 203 7.11 6.92 27.73
N HIS A 204 8.06 5.99 27.87
CA HIS A 204 7.89 4.78 28.68
C HIS A 204 8.62 4.82 30.03
N GLY A 205 9.11 5.98 30.47
CA GLY A 205 9.92 6.14 31.68
C GLY A 205 9.30 5.45 32.91
N ASP A 206 8.02 5.73 33.20
CA ASP A 206 7.30 5.12 34.33
C ASP A 206 7.25 3.59 34.24
N ARG A 207 7.02 3.07 33.02
CA ARG A 207 6.88 1.63 32.76
C ARG A 207 8.21 0.91 32.89
N ILE A 208 9.29 1.56 32.43
CA ILE A 208 10.66 1.07 32.55
C ILE A 208 11.08 1.09 34.02
N ALA A 209 10.84 2.18 34.74
CA ALA A 209 11.13 2.31 36.16
C ALA A 209 10.39 1.26 37.01
N ALA A 210 9.14 0.92 36.62
CA ALA A 210 8.35 -0.14 37.26
C ALA A 210 8.76 -1.57 36.84
N GLY A 211 9.80 -1.76 36.01
CA GLY A 211 10.24 -3.07 35.52
C GLY A 211 9.24 -3.78 34.59
N LYS A 212 8.25 -3.07 34.04
CA LYS A 212 7.18 -3.61 33.20
C LYS A 212 7.56 -3.63 31.71
N THR A 213 8.76 -4.12 31.40
CA THR A 213 9.34 -4.12 30.05
C THR A 213 9.00 -5.38 29.22
N ARG A 214 8.38 -6.39 29.84
CA ARG A 214 7.89 -7.58 29.12
C ARG A 214 6.70 -7.24 28.22
N THR A 215 6.65 -7.90 27.07
CA THR A 215 5.52 -7.83 26.13
C THR A 215 4.75 -9.14 26.14
N ARG A 216 3.52 -9.16 25.61
CA ARG A 216 2.69 -10.36 25.56
C ARG A 216 3.30 -11.47 24.69
N GLU A 217 4.13 -11.09 23.71
CA GLU A 217 4.70 -11.99 22.71
C GLU A 217 6.09 -12.53 23.09
N THR A 218 6.74 -11.97 24.13
CA THR A 218 8.11 -12.34 24.50
C THR A 218 8.31 -12.47 26.00
N THR A 219 9.01 -13.52 26.42
CA THR A 219 9.47 -13.69 27.81
C THR A 219 10.71 -12.87 28.14
N ASP A 220 11.45 -12.43 27.12
CA ASP A 220 12.58 -11.50 27.22
C ASP A 220 12.08 -10.10 27.64
N GLY A 221 12.47 -9.68 28.85
CA GLY A 221 12.17 -8.38 29.43
C GLY A 221 13.33 -7.40 29.40
N SER A 222 14.38 -7.66 28.62
CA SER A 222 15.52 -6.75 28.52
C SER A 222 15.09 -5.38 27.95
N LEU A 223 15.72 -4.31 28.46
CA LEU A 223 15.45 -2.95 27.98
C LEU A 223 15.72 -2.83 26.47
N LYS A 224 16.78 -3.49 25.98
CA LYS A 224 17.13 -3.53 24.56
C LYS A 224 16.00 -4.12 23.71
N LYS A 225 15.43 -5.26 24.12
CA LYS A 225 14.30 -5.89 23.40
C LYS A 225 13.06 -5.01 23.46
N PHE A 226 12.76 -4.42 24.62
CA PHE A 226 11.64 -3.51 24.78
C PHE A 226 11.73 -2.31 23.83
N ILE A 227 12.89 -1.63 23.79
CA ILE A 227 13.13 -0.50 22.87
C ILE A 227 12.98 -0.95 21.42
N ALA A 228 13.57 -2.08 21.03
CA ALA A 228 13.44 -2.61 19.67
C ALA A 228 11.98 -2.87 19.28
N THR A 229 11.18 -3.42 20.19
CA THR A 229 9.73 -3.63 19.95
C THR A 229 8.98 -2.31 19.82
N GLN A 230 9.26 -1.30 20.68
CA GLN A 230 8.61 0.02 20.55
C GLN A 230 9.00 0.70 19.23
N LYS A 231 10.26 0.63 18.81
CA LYS A 231 10.70 1.11 17.49
C LYS A 231 9.93 0.44 16.35
N SER A 232 9.77 -0.89 16.40
CA SER A 232 8.98 -1.61 15.39
C SER A 232 7.53 -1.12 15.35
N ASN A 233 6.88 -1.02 16.51
CA ASN A 233 5.48 -0.57 16.59
C ASN A 233 5.30 0.85 16.07
N MET A 234 6.17 1.78 16.45
CA MET A 234 6.12 3.17 15.98
C MET A 234 6.30 3.27 14.46
N ARG A 235 7.20 2.46 13.89
CA ARG A 235 7.36 2.35 12.43
C ARG A 235 6.11 1.80 11.75
N ASP A 236 5.51 0.74 12.29
CA ASP A 236 4.32 0.12 11.72
C ASP A 236 3.11 1.06 11.77
N TYR A 237 2.96 1.82 12.84
CA TYR A 237 1.94 2.86 12.99
C TYR A 237 2.14 4.02 12.01
N ALA A 238 3.37 4.46 11.78
CA ALA A 238 3.68 5.46 10.77
C ALA A 238 3.29 5.00 9.36
N ASP A 239 3.69 3.77 9.00
CA ASP A 239 3.37 3.17 7.70
C ASP A 239 1.86 3.03 7.48
N ALA A 240 1.14 2.51 8.48
CA ALA A 240 -0.32 2.41 8.42
C ALA A 240 -1.00 3.78 8.27
N CYS A 241 -0.57 4.80 9.04
CA CYS A 241 -1.13 6.14 8.93
C CYS A 241 -0.90 6.75 7.55
N PHE A 242 0.32 6.65 7.01
CA PHE A 242 0.66 7.15 5.67
C PHE A 242 -0.23 6.51 4.60
N ARG A 243 -0.36 5.19 4.60
CA ARG A 243 -1.22 4.47 3.63
C ARG A 243 -2.68 4.86 3.75
N TYR A 244 -3.20 5.02 4.97
CA TYR A 244 -4.59 5.40 5.21
C TYR A 244 -4.86 6.82 4.73
N LEU A 245 -3.96 7.76 5.01
CA LEU A 245 -4.07 9.14 4.54
C LEU A 245 -3.95 9.25 3.02
N ARG A 246 -3.00 8.53 2.39
CA ARG A 246 -2.89 8.49 0.92
C ARG A 246 -4.15 7.98 0.25
N TYR A 247 -4.79 6.95 0.81
CA TYR A 247 -6.02 6.39 0.24
C TYR A 247 -7.19 7.38 0.23
N THR A 248 -7.15 8.47 1.01
CA THR A 248 -8.19 9.52 0.97
C THR A 248 -8.14 10.37 -0.32
N GLY A 249 -7.05 10.34 -1.08
CA GLY A 249 -6.84 11.20 -2.24
C GLY A 249 -6.45 12.64 -1.91
N LEU A 250 -6.28 13.00 -0.63
CA LEU A 250 -5.84 14.35 -0.22
C LEU A 250 -4.32 14.48 -0.08
N ILE A 251 -3.64 13.35 0.13
CA ILE A 251 -2.23 13.30 0.54
C ILE A 251 -1.39 12.66 -0.55
N SER A 252 -0.40 13.41 -1.01
CA SER A 252 0.66 12.95 -1.89
C SER A 252 1.80 12.31 -1.09
N ILE A 253 2.63 11.50 -1.75
CA ILE A 253 3.85 10.95 -1.17
C ILE A 253 5.04 11.25 -2.06
N SER A 254 6.14 11.63 -1.43
CA SER A 254 7.46 11.62 -2.05
C SER A 254 8.17 10.34 -1.60
N HIS A 255 8.24 9.35 -2.49
CA HIS A 255 8.85 8.06 -2.15
C HIS A 255 10.35 8.16 -1.82
N ARG A 256 11.09 9.01 -2.55
CA ARG A 256 12.52 9.26 -2.34
C ARG A 256 12.82 9.96 -1.00
N ASN A 257 12.11 11.05 -0.71
CA ASN A 257 12.26 11.76 0.58
C ASN A 257 11.52 11.10 1.75
N ARG A 258 10.76 10.02 1.49
CA ARG A 258 9.93 9.31 2.46
C ARG A 258 9.01 10.25 3.23
N SER A 259 8.32 11.16 2.53
CA SER A 259 7.48 12.20 3.14
C SER A 259 6.10 12.26 2.52
N ILE A 260 5.13 12.76 3.28
CA ILE A 260 3.78 13.07 2.82
C ILE A 260 3.51 14.56 2.87
N SER A 261 2.70 15.04 1.95
CA SER A 261 2.24 16.44 1.85
C SER A 261 0.82 16.49 1.27
N VAL A 262 0.12 17.61 1.43
CA VAL A 262 -1.19 17.82 0.80
C VAL A 262 -1.00 18.05 -0.70
N PHE A 263 -1.82 17.40 -1.54
CA PHE A 263 -1.83 17.72 -2.97
C PHE A 263 -2.20 19.19 -3.19
N ALA A 264 -1.51 19.88 -4.10
CA ALA A 264 -1.67 21.33 -4.28
C ALA A 264 -3.13 21.73 -4.57
N ASP A 265 -3.84 20.95 -5.40
CA ASP A 265 -5.25 21.16 -5.75
C ASP A 265 -6.24 20.79 -4.63
N LYS A 266 -5.77 20.10 -3.57
CA LYS A 266 -6.57 19.68 -2.41
C LYS A 266 -6.47 20.59 -1.20
N THR A 267 -5.64 21.63 -1.26
CA THR A 267 -5.43 22.58 -0.16
C THR A 267 -6.73 23.17 0.39
N VAL A 268 -7.62 23.62 -0.50
CA VAL A 268 -8.92 24.22 -0.11
C VAL A 268 -9.82 23.20 0.58
N GLU A 269 -9.83 21.95 0.11
CA GLU A 269 -10.62 20.87 0.72
C GLU A 269 -10.09 20.55 2.13
N VAL A 270 -8.77 20.51 2.31
CA VAL A 270 -8.13 20.30 3.61
C VAL A 270 -8.41 21.46 4.56
N ASP A 271 -8.27 22.70 4.13
CA ASP A 271 -8.53 23.89 4.95
C ASP A 271 -10.01 23.93 5.38
N PHE A 272 -10.94 23.55 4.50
CA PHE A 272 -12.35 23.37 4.84
C PHE A 272 -12.54 22.33 5.95
N ILE A 273 -11.96 21.13 5.81
CA ILE A 273 -12.02 20.08 6.84
C ILE A 273 -11.51 20.59 8.19
N LEU A 274 -10.32 21.22 8.21
CA LEU A 274 -9.69 21.72 9.43
C LEU A 274 -10.46 22.86 10.12
N SER A 275 -11.26 23.61 9.35
CA SER A 275 -12.11 24.70 9.86
C SER A 275 -13.49 24.24 10.35
N THR A 276 -14.03 23.16 9.78
CA THR A 276 -15.41 22.71 10.02
C THR A 276 -15.53 21.50 10.92
N VAL A 277 -14.51 20.65 10.99
CA VAL A 277 -14.54 19.42 11.80
C VAL A 277 -14.04 19.71 13.22
N PRO A 278 -14.86 19.49 14.26
CA PRO A 278 -14.42 19.67 15.65
C PRO A 278 -13.30 18.71 16.03
N ARG A 279 -12.39 19.16 16.90
CA ARG A 279 -11.23 18.38 17.37
C ARG A 279 -11.58 17.44 18.52
N ASP A 280 -12.54 17.83 19.34
CA ASP A 280 -12.91 17.09 20.54
C ASP A 280 -13.54 15.72 20.20
N PRO A 281 -13.13 14.64 20.89
CA PRO A 281 -13.85 13.39 20.90
C PRO A 281 -15.28 13.57 21.42
N VAL A 282 -16.26 12.93 20.79
CA VAL A 282 -17.68 13.01 21.15
C VAL A 282 -18.25 11.66 21.60
N PHE A 283 -19.33 11.67 22.38
CA PHE A 283 -20.07 10.46 22.78
C PHE A 283 -19.19 9.37 23.44
N ILE A 284 -18.20 9.77 24.24
CA ILE A 284 -17.19 8.85 24.83
C ILE A 284 -17.85 7.75 25.67
N ASP A 285 -18.93 8.09 26.39
CA ASP A 285 -19.64 7.19 27.31
C ASP A 285 -21.01 6.72 26.78
N ASP A 286 -21.40 7.12 25.56
CA ASP A 286 -22.68 6.75 24.95
C ASP A 286 -22.47 5.97 23.65
N ILE A 287 -22.58 4.64 23.77
CA ILE A 287 -22.39 3.74 22.63
C ILE A 287 -23.44 3.92 21.54
N TYR A 288 -24.67 4.32 21.87
CA TYR A 288 -25.75 4.45 20.89
C TYR A 288 -25.59 5.74 20.09
N ALA A 289 -25.33 6.86 20.77
CA ALA A 289 -25.04 8.13 20.11
C ALA A 289 -23.73 8.05 19.30
N TYR A 290 -22.70 7.38 19.83
CA TYR A 290 -21.45 7.16 19.11
C TYR A 290 -21.65 6.32 17.85
N LYS A 291 -22.44 5.25 17.90
CA LYS A 291 -22.77 4.45 16.72
C LYS A 291 -23.52 5.27 15.68
N ALA A 292 -24.52 6.05 16.08
CA ALA A 292 -25.26 6.92 15.16
C ALA A 292 -24.32 7.92 14.46
N HIS A 293 -23.40 8.53 15.21
CA HIS A 293 -22.38 9.42 14.67
C HIS A 293 -21.41 8.70 13.73
N LEU A 294 -20.82 7.59 14.18
CA LEU A 294 -19.79 6.86 13.46
C LEU A 294 -20.35 6.23 12.18
N PHE A 295 -21.57 5.68 12.19
CA PHE A 295 -22.13 4.91 11.07
C PHE A 295 -22.65 5.77 9.92
N SER A 296 -22.88 7.07 10.12
CA SER A 296 -23.34 7.98 9.07
C SER A 296 -22.37 8.01 7.88
N ALA A 297 -22.89 7.89 6.65
CA ALA A 297 -22.08 7.98 5.43
C ALA A 297 -21.83 9.43 4.98
N THR A 298 -22.59 10.39 5.50
CA THR A 298 -22.64 11.79 5.02
C THR A 298 -22.00 12.78 5.99
N SER A 299 -21.77 12.38 7.25
CA SER A 299 -21.13 13.22 8.27
C SER A 299 -19.68 12.79 8.54
N PRO A 300 -18.72 13.74 8.67
CA PRO A 300 -18.89 15.18 8.44
C PRO A 300 -19.11 15.52 6.97
N ALA A 301 -19.71 16.67 6.69
CA ALA A 301 -19.80 17.20 5.33
C ALA A 301 -18.40 17.51 4.81
N LEU A 302 -18.12 17.15 3.56
CA LEU A 302 -16.89 17.51 2.85
C LEU A 302 -17.10 18.75 2.01
N TYR A 303 -16.00 19.36 1.55
CA TYR A 303 -16.05 20.56 0.70
C TYR A 303 -16.94 20.38 -0.55
N THR A 304 -16.92 19.18 -1.13
CA THR A 304 -17.67 18.82 -2.34
C THR A 304 -19.11 18.34 -2.06
N ASP A 305 -19.54 18.33 -0.79
CA ASP A 305 -20.95 18.17 -0.41
C ASP A 305 -21.72 19.48 -0.46
N ASP A 306 -21.04 20.59 -0.71
CA ASP A 306 -21.67 21.87 -1.04
C ASP A 306 -21.74 22.05 -2.56
N ARG A 307 -22.92 22.46 -3.03
CA ARG A 307 -23.22 22.58 -4.45
C ARG A 307 -22.42 23.69 -5.13
N ASP A 308 -22.26 24.83 -4.46
CA ASP A 308 -21.54 25.97 -5.05
C ASP A 308 -20.04 25.66 -5.12
N ASN A 309 -19.50 25.02 -4.08
CA ASN A 309 -18.11 24.56 -4.06
C ASN A 309 -17.79 23.59 -5.19
N ILE A 310 -18.63 22.57 -5.43
CA ILE A 310 -18.37 21.60 -6.51
C ILE A 310 -18.56 22.20 -7.90
N VAL A 311 -19.51 23.13 -8.07
CA VAL A 311 -19.66 23.91 -9.32
C VAL A 311 -18.39 24.70 -9.60
N ASP A 312 -17.85 25.39 -8.59
CA ASP A 312 -16.62 26.16 -8.73
C ASP A 312 -15.41 25.26 -9.03
N VAL A 313 -15.33 24.07 -8.42
CA VAL A 313 -14.30 23.06 -8.77
C VAL A 313 -14.42 22.66 -10.24
N LEU A 314 -15.61 22.27 -10.70
CA LEU A 314 -15.87 21.84 -12.08
C LEU A 314 -15.53 22.95 -13.10
N MET A 315 -15.80 24.20 -12.77
CA MET A 315 -15.44 25.35 -13.62
C MET A 315 -13.94 25.63 -13.66
N ARG A 316 -13.17 25.23 -12.65
CA ARG A 316 -11.71 25.36 -12.62
C ARG A 316 -11.01 24.22 -13.36
N ILE A 317 -11.47 22.99 -13.16
CA ILE A 317 -10.83 21.80 -13.74
C ILE A 317 -11.38 21.43 -15.12
N GLY A 318 -12.55 21.95 -15.48
CA GLY A 318 -13.23 21.69 -16.75
C GLY A 318 -13.69 22.97 -17.43
N SER A 319 -14.02 22.88 -18.71
CA SER A 319 -14.53 24.00 -19.52
C SER A 319 -16.05 24.15 -19.39
N PHE A 320 -16.58 24.14 -18.15
CA PHE A 320 -18.02 24.26 -17.89
C PHE A 320 -18.41 25.68 -17.53
N THR A 321 -19.62 26.07 -17.94
CA THR A 321 -20.29 27.29 -17.48
C THR A 321 -21.28 26.96 -16.37
N ARG A 322 -21.54 27.93 -15.48
CA ARG A 322 -22.54 27.77 -14.41
C ARG A 322 -23.94 27.39 -14.94
N ARG A 323 -24.29 27.84 -16.16
CA ARG A 323 -25.58 27.51 -16.81
C ARG A 323 -25.69 26.03 -17.16
N GLU A 324 -24.62 25.40 -17.64
CA GLU A 324 -24.58 23.98 -17.98
C GLU A 324 -24.71 23.08 -16.74
N LEU A 325 -24.27 23.59 -15.57
CA LEU A 325 -24.30 22.88 -14.30
C LEU A 325 -25.58 23.15 -13.48
N ALA A 326 -26.40 24.15 -13.85
CA ALA A 326 -27.52 24.64 -13.04
C ALA A 326 -28.59 23.55 -12.74
N GLY A 327 -28.86 22.65 -13.68
CA GLY A 327 -29.89 21.60 -13.55
C GLY A 327 -29.42 20.30 -12.90
N LYS A 328 -28.14 20.17 -12.55
CA LYS A 328 -27.57 18.93 -12.00
C LYS A 328 -27.68 18.91 -10.48
N ASN A 329 -28.03 17.74 -9.94
CA ASN A 329 -27.93 17.47 -8.50
C ASN A 329 -26.47 17.21 -8.09
N ILE A 330 -26.22 17.07 -6.79
CA ILE A 330 -24.85 16.98 -6.28
C ILE A 330 -24.12 15.73 -6.74
N ASP A 331 -24.81 14.59 -6.85
CA ASP A 331 -24.21 13.33 -7.29
C ASP A 331 -23.87 13.38 -8.78
N GLU A 332 -24.72 14.01 -9.60
CA GLU A 332 -24.44 14.24 -11.02
C GLU A 332 -23.25 15.18 -11.24
N LEU A 333 -23.08 16.18 -10.36
CA LEU A 333 -21.91 17.07 -10.39
C LEU A 333 -20.64 16.33 -9.97
N LYS A 334 -20.71 15.48 -8.94
CA LYS A 334 -19.59 14.63 -8.54
C LYS A 334 -19.26 13.59 -9.62
N ASP A 335 -20.25 13.01 -10.31
CA ASP A 335 -20.02 12.08 -11.41
C ASP A 335 -19.24 12.76 -12.54
N LEU A 336 -19.59 14.02 -12.85
CA LEU A 336 -18.86 14.81 -13.85
C LEU A 336 -17.41 15.09 -13.42
N ARG A 337 -17.19 15.43 -12.15
CA ARG A 337 -15.84 15.65 -11.60
C ARG A 337 -15.01 14.39 -11.74
N ASP A 338 -15.56 13.23 -11.37
CA ASP A 338 -14.85 11.96 -11.40
C ASP A 338 -14.46 11.57 -12.84
N GLU A 339 -15.31 11.87 -13.83
CA GLU A 339 -14.98 11.63 -15.25
C GLU A 339 -13.82 12.53 -15.73
N ILE A 340 -13.81 13.81 -15.35
CA ILE A 340 -12.71 14.74 -15.69
C ILE A 340 -11.40 14.26 -15.05
N VAL A 341 -11.43 13.89 -13.76
CA VAL A 341 -10.24 13.40 -13.05
C VAL A 341 -9.73 12.11 -13.68
N LYS A 342 -10.63 11.18 -14.03
CA LYS A 342 -10.27 9.94 -14.72
C LYS A 342 -9.63 10.20 -16.09
N GLN A 343 -10.17 11.13 -16.88
CA GLN A 343 -9.59 11.50 -18.17
C GLN A 343 -8.23 12.17 -18.01
N HIS A 344 -8.08 13.08 -17.05
CA HIS A 344 -6.81 13.73 -16.75
C HIS A 344 -5.74 12.70 -16.36
N LYS A 345 -6.07 11.79 -15.44
CA LYS A 345 -5.21 10.69 -15.04
C LYS A 345 -4.78 9.82 -16.22
N ALA A 346 -5.73 9.47 -17.10
CA ALA A 346 -5.42 8.68 -18.30
C ALA A 346 -4.44 9.42 -19.23
N ASN A 347 -4.60 10.74 -19.38
CA ASN A 347 -3.68 11.57 -20.18
C ASN A 347 -2.29 11.63 -19.55
N VAL A 348 -2.19 11.86 -18.22
CA VAL A 348 -0.90 11.88 -17.50
C VAL A 348 -0.15 10.55 -17.69
N ILE A 349 -0.83 9.41 -17.52
CA ILE A 349 -0.22 8.09 -17.72
C ILE A 349 0.20 7.91 -19.20
N HIS A 350 -0.62 8.36 -20.16
CA HIS A 350 -0.29 8.28 -21.57
C HIS A 350 0.96 9.11 -21.95
N GLU A 351 1.08 10.32 -21.41
CA GLU A 351 2.25 11.18 -21.56
C GLU A 351 3.50 10.53 -20.96
N GLN A 352 3.40 9.99 -19.74
CA GLN A 352 4.49 9.23 -19.11
C GLN A 352 4.92 8.03 -19.96
N VAL A 353 3.98 7.22 -20.47
CA VAL A 353 4.29 6.09 -21.34
C VAL A 353 5.00 6.55 -22.61
N THR A 354 4.59 7.67 -23.19
CA THR A 354 5.22 8.26 -24.38
C THR A 354 6.67 8.68 -24.10
N GLU A 355 6.91 9.33 -22.96
CA GLU A 355 8.24 9.76 -22.52
C GLU A 355 9.16 8.57 -22.16
N ILE A 356 8.60 7.52 -21.57
CA ILE A 356 9.32 6.27 -21.30
C ILE A 356 9.76 5.61 -22.62
N LYS A 357 8.84 5.49 -23.60
CA LYS A 357 9.13 4.90 -24.92
C LYS A 357 10.10 5.73 -25.75
N SER A 358 10.26 7.02 -25.46
CA SER A 358 11.29 7.86 -26.09
C SER A 358 12.67 7.72 -25.44
N TYR A 359 12.84 6.83 -24.45
CA TYR A 359 14.05 6.64 -23.65
C TYR A 359 14.50 7.87 -22.84
N ALA A 360 13.68 8.92 -22.75
CA ALA A 360 14.04 10.15 -22.03
C ALA A 360 14.25 9.91 -20.53
N LEU A 361 13.58 8.89 -19.98
CA LEU A 361 13.64 8.52 -18.57
C LEU A 361 14.65 7.41 -18.25
N TYR A 362 15.55 7.05 -19.18
CA TYR A 362 16.49 5.92 -18.99
C TYR A 362 17.31 6.04 -17.70
N SER A 363 18.02 7.16 -17.52
CA SER A 363 18.85 7.38 -16.33
C SER A 363 18.04 7.33 -15.05
N GLU A 364 16.85 7.93 -15.04
CA GLU A 364 15.97 7.94 -13.87
C GLU A 364 15.49 6.52 -13.49
N ILE A 365 15.12 5.69 -14.47
CA ILE A 365 14.71 4.30 -14.23
C ILE A 365 15.86 3.49 -13.63
N ILE A 366 17.07 3.62 -14.17
CA ILE A 366 18.26 2.92 -13.68
C ILE A 366 18.61 3.38 -12.25
N ASP A 367 18.62 4.69 -12.01
CA ASP A 367 18.87 5.27 -10.68
C ASP A 367 17.83 4.80 -9.66
N THR A 368 16.56 4.71 -10.07
CA THR A 368 15.48 4.22 -9.21
C THR A 368 15.72 2.77 -8.76
N PHE A 369 16.20 1.88 -9.64
CA PHE A 369 16.57 0.51 -9.22
C PHE A 369 17.70 0.52 -8.20
N ASN A 370 18.75 1.32 -8.41
CA ASN A 370 19.88 1.43 -7.49
C ASN A 370 19.44 1.92 -6.11
N GLU A 371 18.60 2.96 -6.06
CA GLU A 371 18.06 3.53 -4.82
C GLU A 371 17.09 2.56 -4.10
N ILE A 372 16.33 1.72 -4.84
CA ILE A 372 15.50 0.66 -4.26
C ILE A 372 16.38 -0.39 -3.56
N ILE A 373 17.44 -0.86 -4.21
CA ILE A 373 18.37 -1.85 -3.65
C ILE A 373 19.08 -1.29 -2.40
N ALA A 374 19.36 0.02 -2.38
CA ALA A 374 19.99 0.70 -1.25
C ALA A 374 19.06 0.91 -0.03
N ASP A 375 17.79 0.48 -0.10
CA ASP A 375 16.74 0.73 0.90
C ASP A 375 16.57 2.24 1.19
N GLU A 376 16.50 3.04 0.12
CA GLU A 376 16.29 4.49 0.19
C GLU A 376 14.85 4.92 -0.16
N TYR A 377 14.03 4.03 -0.73
CA TYR A 377 12.63 4.30 -1.07
C TYR A 377 11.64 4.00 0.07
N TYR A 378 10.57 4.80 0.18
CA TYR A 378 9.36 4.38 0.88
C TYR A 378 8.56 3.42 -0.01
N ASP A 379 8.08 2.33 0.59
CA ASP A 379 7.33 1.27 -0.10
C ASP A 379 8.10 0.66 -1.28
N ALA A 380 9.35 0.25 -1.01
CA ALA A 380 10.25 -0.32 -2.00
C ALA A 380 9.63 -1.45 -2.87
N PRO A 381 8.80 -2.38 -2.34
CA PRO A 381 8.13 -3.38 -3.17
C PRO A 381 7.22 -2.78 -4.25
N LEU A 382 6.30 -1.88 -3.89
CA LEU A 382 5.43 -1.19 -4.85
C LEU A 382 6.24 -0.41 -5.90
N MET A 383 7.32 0.23 -5.46
CA MET A 383 8.20 0.97 -6.37
C MET A 383 9.02 0.05 -7.28
N PHE A 384 9.32 -1.17 -6.85
CA PHE A 384 10.00 -2.17 -7.67
C PHE A 384 9.09 -2.70 -8.78
N GLU A 385 7.81 -2.98 -8.47
CA GLU A 385 6.77 -3.27 -9.45
C GLU A 385 6.62 -2.13 -10.45
N TYR A 386 6.43 -0.90 -9.96
CA TYR A 386 6.25 0.29 -10.79
C TYR A 386 7.45 0.56 -11.70
N ASN A 387 8.67 0.54 -11.16
CA ASN A 387 9.87 0.83 -11.95
C ASN A 387 10.18 -0.30 -12.94
N THR A 388 9.83 -1.55 -12.63
CA THR A 388 9.90 -2.65 -13.60
C THR A 388 8.89 -2.48 -14.73
N TRP A 389 7.67 -1.99 -14.44
CA TRP A 389 6.70 -1.63 -15.48
C TRP A 389 7.25 -0.53 -16.40
N ARG A 390 7.88 0.51 -15.84
CA ARG A 390 8.54 1.55 -16.63
C ARG A 390 9.65 0.97 -17.51
N ALA A 391 10.50 0.12 -16.95
CA ALA A 391 11.59 -0.53 -17.67
C ALA A 391 11.08 -1.45 -18.79
N MET A 392 10.05 -2.26 -18.55
CA MET A 392 9.41 -3.09 -19.58
C MET A 392 8.75 -2.25 -20.68
N THR A 393 8.13 -1.13 -20.32
CA THR A 393 7.56 -0.16 -21.27
C THR A 393 8.63 0.56 -22.08
N MET A 394 9.83 0.75 -21.52
CA MET A 394 10.98 1.30 -22.24
C MET A 394 11.62 0.28 -23.17
N LEU A 395 11.68 -0.98 -22.74
CA LEU A 395 12.28 -2.09 -23.48
C LEU A 395 11.54 -2.36 -24.80
N ASP A 396 10.22 -2.16 -24.87
CA ASP A 396 9.44 -2.38 -26.09
C ASP A 396 8.16 -1.50 -26.22
N GLY A 397 7.73 -1.30 -27.46
CA GLY A 397 6.55 -0.56 -27.87
C GLY A 397 5.19 -1.26 -27.70
N GLY A 398 5.13 -2.50 -27.22
CA GLY A 398 3.90 -3.26 -26.99
C GLY A 398 2.94 -2.66 -25.95
N ASN A 399 1.91 -3.42 -25.60
CA ASN A 399 0.92 -3.02 -24.60
C ASN A 399 1.29 -3.59 -23.22
N ILE A 400 1.90 -2.75 -22.38
CA ILE A 400 2.45 -3.15 -21.07
C ILE A 400 1.57 -2.59 -19.96
N LYS A 401 0.95 -3.47 -19.18
CA LYS A 401 0.02 -3.12 -18.12
C LYS A 401 0.55 -3.56 -16.76
N GLY A 402 0.82 -2.62 -15.87
CA GLY A 402 1.07 -2.89 -14.45
C GLY A 402 -0.23 -3.18 -13.68
N ASN A 403 -0.23 -4.20 -12.83
CA ASN A 403 -1.33 -4.52 -11.92
C ASN A 403 -1.11 -3.85 -10.55
N PHE A 404 -1.05 -2.51 -10.58
CA PHE A 404 -1.06 -1.64 -9.41
C PHE A 404 -1.98 -0.45 -9.67
N ASN A 405 -2.42 0.21 -8.60
CA ASN A 405 -3.28 1.38 -8.69
C ASN A 405 -2.45 2.65 -8.78
N PHE A 406 -2.81 3.56 -9.68
CA PHE A 406 -2.28 4.92 -9.72
C PHE A 406 -3.12 5.87 -8.88
N ASP A 407 -2.52 6.93 -8.34
CA ASP A 407 -3.25 8.12 -7.88
C ASP A 407 -3.58 9.06 -9.06
N ASP A 408 -4.20 10.21 -8.76
CA ASP A 408 -4.66 11.16 -9.77
C ASP A 408 -3.49 11.91 -10.45
N ALA A 409 -2.30 11.88 -9.86
CA ALA A 409 -1.07 12.44 -10.42
C ALA A 409 -0.24 11.40 -11.21
N GLY A 410 -0.79 10.21 -11.44
CA GLY A 410 -0.11 9.14 -12.18
C GLY A 410 1.05 8.52 -11.40
N GLN A 411 1.06 8.58 -10.07
CA GLN A 411 2.06 7.90 -9.22
C GLN A 411 1.49 6.60 -8.63
N PRO A 412 2.32 5.58 -8.34
CA PRO A 412 1.84 4.33 -7.76
C PRO A 412 1.28 4.53 -6.34
N LEU A 413 0.08 4.01 -6.10
CA LEU A 413 -0.68 4.14 -4.86
C LEU A 413 -0.66 2.86 -4.02
N SER A 414 -0.93 1.71 -4.64
CA SER A 414 -0.92 0.40 -4.00
C SER A 414 -0.79 -0.71 -5.03
N THR A 415 -0.38 -1.90 -4.60
CA THR A 415 -0.51 -3.11 -5.41
C THR A 415 -2.00 -3.40 -5.68
N ALA A 416 -2.32 -4.09 -6.78
CA ALA A 416 -3.68 -4.53 -7.05
C ALA A 416 -4.08 -5.71 -6.14
N ALA A 417 -5.31 -6.21 -6.31
CA ALA A 417 -5.73 -7.43 -5.64
C ALA A 417 -4.87 -8.62 -6.09
N GLY A 418 -4.65 -9.58 -5.18
CA GLY A 418 -3.88 -10.79 -5.48
C GLY A 418 -4.52 -11.63 -6.60
N ASN A 419 -3.83 -12.73 -6.98
CA ASN A 419 -4.22 -13.65 -8.05
C ASN A 419 -4.00 -13.11 -9.48
N MET A 420 -3.09 -12.14 -9.64
CA MET A 420 -2.64 -11.60 -10.92
C MET A 420 -1.12 -11.40 -10.86
N PRO A 421 -0.39 -11.51 -11.99
CA PRO A 421 1.03 -11.17 -12.01
C PRO A 421 1.23 -9.67 -11.80
N ASP A 422 2.41 -9.24 -11.38
CA ASP A 422 2.67 -7.81 -11.15
C ASP A 422 2.50 -6.97 -12.42
N ILE A 423 2.92 -7.49 -13.58
CA ILE A 423 2.80 -6.84 -14.88
C ILE A 423 2.39 -7.86 -15.95
N GLU A 424 1.55 -7.42 -16.89
CA GLU A 424 1.17 -8.18 -18.07
C GLU A 424 1.56 -7.42 -19.34
N CYS A 425 2.34 -8.08 -20.20
CA CYS A 425 2.67 -7.57 -21.52
C CYS A 425 1.88 -8.34 -22.57
N ASP A 426 1.16 -7.60 -23.42
CA ASP A 426 0.52 -8.12 -24.62
C ASP A 426 1.30 -7.67 -25.86
N TYR A 427 1.83 -8.66 -26.59
CA TYR A 427 2.63 -8.50 -27.80
C TYR A 427 1.91 -9.04 -29.05
N ASP A 428 0.59 -9.17 -29.00
CA ASP A 428 -0.28 -9.74 -30.03
C ASP A 428 -0.13 -11.26 -30.20
N ASP A 429 1.03 -11.77 -30.64
CA ASP A 429 1.25 -13.20 -30.92
C ASP A 429 1.60 -14.03 -29.68
N PHE A 430 2.14 -13.40 -28.64
CA PHE A 430 2.38 -14.01 -27.35
C PHE A 430 2.03 -13.08 -26.18
N SER A 431 1.94 -13.66 -24.98
CA SER A 431 1.78 -12.93 -23.72
C SER A 431 3.00 -13.15 -22.83
N LEU A 432 3.30 -12.17 -22.00
CA LEU A 432 4.35 -12.27 -20.99
C LEU A 432 3.82 -11.75 -19.65
N SER A 433 3.85 -12.59 -18.62
CA SER A 433 3.75 -12.11 -17.23
C SER A 433 5.13 -11.69 -16.76
N VAL A 434 5.20 -10.60 -15.99
CA VAL A 434 6.41 -10.23 -15.24
C VAL A 434 6.05 -10.21 -13.77
N GLU A 435 6.87 -10.90 -12.98
CA GLU A 435 6.74 -11.05 -11.54
C GLU A 435 8.03 -10.55 -10.90
N VAL A 436 7.92 -9.72 -9.87
CA VAL A 436 9.06 -9.07 -9.23
C VAL A 436 9.06 -9.30 -7.74
N THR A 437 10.23 -9.46 -7.16
CA THR A 437 10.33 -9.58 -5.70
C THR A 437 11.63 -9.00 -5.16
N LEU A 438 11.52 -8.31 -4.02
CA LEU A 438 12.66 -7.94 -3.19
C LEU A 438 12.96 -9.02 -2.14
N GLN A 439 12.16 -10.09 -2.06
CA GLN A 439 12.43 -11.18 -1.14
C GLN A 439 13.70 -11.93 -1.54
N ALA A 440 14.47 -12.33 -0.54
CA ALA A 440 15.72 -13.06 -0.70
C ALA A 440 15.75 -14.31 0.18
N GLY A 441 16.68 -15.21 -0.14
CA GLY A 441 16.86 -16.47 0.60
C GLY A 441 15.65 -17.40 0.46
N GLN A 442 15.44 -18.26 1.47
CA GLN A 442 14.40 -19.28 1.44
C GLN A 442 12.98 -18.70 1.31
N ARG A 443 12.74 -17.50 1.85
CA ARG A 443 11.43 -16.84 1.77
C ARG A 443 11.01 -16.52 0.34
N GLN A 444 11.97 -16.23 -0.54
CA GLN A 444 11.70 -16.03 -1.96
C GLN A 444 11.04 -17.30 -2.56
N TYR A 445 11.61 -18.47 -2.29
CA TYR A 445 11.01 -19.72 -2.76
C TYR A 445 9.63 -19.98 -2.14
N GLU A 446 9.50 -19.76 -0.83
CA GLU A 446 8.25 -20.01 -0.09
C GLU A 446 7.10 -19.10 -0.55
N SER A 447 7.39 -17.86 -0.91
CA SER A 447 6.38 -16.86 -1.31
C SER A 447 6.12 -16.86 -2.81
N GLU A 448 7.14 -17.07 -3.64
CA GLU A 448 7.03 -16.84 -5.09
C GLU A 448 6.89 -18.13 -5.90
N GLY A 449 7.28 -19.28 -5.36
CA GLY A 449 7.32 -20.53 -6.13
C GLY A 449 5.97 -20.93 -6.73
N GLU A 450 4.93 -21.03 -5.89
CA GLU A 450 3.57 -21.37 -6.35
C GLU A 450 2.87 -20.21 -7.06
N PRO A 451 2.86 -18.97 -6.53
CA PRO A 451 2.07 -17.90 -7.12
C PRO A 451 2.50 -17.55 -8.55
N VAL A 452 3.81 -17.48 -8.81
CA VAL A 452 4.36 -17.19 -10.15
C VAL A 452 3.86 -18.22 -11.17
N ALA A 453 3.93 -19.51 -10.83
CA ALA A 453 3.47 -20.58 -11.72
C ALA A 453 1.95 -20.55 -11.95
N ARG A 454 1.18 -20.24 -10.89
CA ARG A 454 -0.28 -20.10 -10.96
C ARG A 454 -0.68 -18.90 -11.83
N HIS A 455 -0.09 -17.73 -11.63
CA HIS A 455 -0.37 -16.53 -12.42
C HIS A 455 -0.04 -16.74 -13.90
N TYR A 456 1.12 -17.34 -14.19
CA TYR A 456 1.49 -17.77 -15.55
C TYR A 456 0.42 -18.68 -16.19
N GLY A 457 0.00 -19.73 -15.46
CA GLY A 457 -1.01 -20.67 -15.95
C GLY A 457 -2.38 -20.02 -16.19
N GLN A 458 -2.78 -19.09 -15.32
CA GLN A 458 -4.01 -18.32 -15.44
C GLN A 458 -3.97 -17.36 -16.63
N LEU A 459 -2.86 -16.62 -16.82
CA LEU A 459 -2.65 -15.75 -17.97
C LEU A 459 -2.75 -16.56 -19.26
N LYS A 460 -2.02 -17.67 -19.36
CA LYS A 460 -2.05 -18.57 -20.52
C LYS A 460 -3.44 -19.08 -20.84
N LYS A 461 -4.20 -19.49 -19.81
CA LYS A 461 -5.58 -19.96 -19.98
C LYS A 461 -6.51 -18.84 -20.43
N ARG A 462 -6.34 -17.63 -19.87
CA ARG A 462 -7.18 -16.46 -20.16
C ARG A 462 -6.96 -15.92 -21.57
N THR A 463 -5.70 -15.84 -22.02
CA THR A 463 -5.36 -15.28 -23.34
C THR A 463 -5.42 -16.31 -24.45
N GLY A 464 -5.17 -17.59 -24.14
CA GLY A 464 -5.04 -18.65 -25.15
C GLY A 464 -3.79 -18.49 -26.04
N LYS A 465 -2.92 -17.53 -25.73
CA LYS A 465 -1.69 -17.22 -26.47
C LYS A 465 -0.53 -18.07 -25.98
N ASP A 466 0.51 -18.20 -26.82
CA ASP A 466 1.79 -18.65 -26.30
C ASP A 466 2.22 -17.70 -25.19
N THR A 467 2.68 -18.22 -24.05
CA THR A 467 2.84 -17.41 -22.84
C THR A 467 4.20 -17.68 -22.23
N TYR A 468 4.85 -16.63 -21.75
CA TYR A 468 6.11 -16.66 -21.00
C TYR A 468 5.91 -15.99 -19.65
N CYS A 469 6.85 -16.20 -18.74
CA CYS A 469 6.96 -15.45 -17.49
C CYS A 469 8.41 -14.98 -17.32
N LEU A 470 8.62 -13.71 -17.02
CA LEU A 470 9.88 -13.19 -16.49
C LEU A 470 9.75 -13.05 -14.98
N PHE A 471 10.68 -13.65 -14.24
CA PHE A 471 10.74 -13.49 -12.78
C PHE A 471 12.01 -12.71 -12.42
N ILE A 472 11.86 -11.52 -11.84
CA ILE A 472 12.96 -10.58 -11.61
C ILE A 472 13.16 -10.35 -10.11
N ALA A 473 14.40 -10.54 -9.63
CA ALA A 473 14.76 -10.23 -8.26
C ALA A 473 16.20 -9.72 -8.17
N PRO A 474 16.59 -8.97 -7.11
CA PRO A 474 17.99 -8.58 -6.90
C PRO A 474 18.95 -9.78 -6.92
N THR A 475 18.52 -10.93 -6.41
CA THR A 475 19.26 -12.19 -6.48
C THR A 475 18.27 -13.35 -6.51
N ILE A 476 18.52 -14.33 -7.37
CA ILE A 476 17.67 -15.52 -7.48
C ILE A 476 18.16 -16.59 -6.50
N ASN A 477 17.26 -17.04 -5.62
CA ASN A 477 17.52 -18.12 -4.68
C ASN A 477 17.69 -19.46 -5.45
N PRO A 478 18.68 -20.31 -5.08
CA PRO A 478 18.91 -21.58 -5.77
C PRO A 478 17.70 -22.54 -5.77
N ALA A 479 16.89 -22.58 -4.71
CA ALA A 479 15.68 -23.41 -4.68
C ALA A 479 14.58 -22.87 -5.61
N THR A 480 14.48 -21.54 -5.76
CA THR A 480 13.57 -20.90 -6.72
C THR A 480 14.01 -21.21 -8.16
N LEU A 481 15.30 -21.09 -8.45
CA LEU A 481 15.88 -21.46 -9.74
C LEU A 481 15.62 -22.94 -10.09
N ALA A 482 15.93 -23.85 -9.16
CA ALA A 482 15.68 -25.28 -9.34
C ALA A 482 14.19 -25.60 -9.54
N HIS A 483 13.30 -24.91 -8.84
CA HIS A 483 11.87 -25.06 -8.99
C HIS A 483 11.39 -24.67 -10.39
N PHE A 484 11.76 -23.47 -10.86
CA PHE A 484 11.38 -23.01 -12.21
C PHE A 484 12.00 -23.86 -13.32
N TYR A 485 13.24 -24.31 -13.13
CA TYR A 485 13.87 -25.28 -14.03
C TYR A 485 13.03 -26.56 -14.15
N GLY A 486 12.57 -27.10 -13.02
CA GLY A 486 11.67 -28.25 -12.99
C GLY A 486 10.33 -27.99 -13.68
N LEU A 487 9.69 -26.84 -13.43
CA LEU A 487 8.42 -26.45 -14.06
C LEU A 487 8.50 -26.29 -15.58
N ASN A 488 9.67 -25.89 -16.11
CA ASN A 488 9.91 -25.81 -17.55
C ASN A 488 10.07 -27.20 -18.21
N HIS A 489 10.42 -28.23 -17.42
CA HIS A 489 10.56 -29.61 -17.91
C HIS A 489 9.30 -30.46 -17.70
N LEU A 490 8.59 -30.25 -16.60
CA LEU A 490 7.43 -31.03 -16.20
C LEU A 490 6.16 -30.49 -16.87
N SER A 491 5.37 -31.39 -17.45
CA SER A 491 4.05 -31.03 -17.97
C SER A 491 3.02 -31.08 -16.83
N ILE A 492 2.56 -29.91 -16.38
CA ILE A 492 1.59 -29.79 -15.28
C ILE A 492 0.29 -29.20 -15.82
N ALA A 493 -0.80 -29.97 -15.76
CA ALA A 493 -2.09 -29.55 -16.30
C ALA A 493 -2.63 -28.26 -15.65
N LEU A 494 -2.38 -28.06 -14.35
CA LEU A 494 -2.78 -26.86 -13.62
C LEU A 494 -2.18 -25.58 -14.23
N TYR A 495 -0.97 -25.65 -14.76
CA TYR A 495 -0.25 -24.52 -15.37
C TYR A 495 -0.33 -24.53 -16.92
N GLY A 496 -1.19 -25.37 -17.50
CA GLY A 496 -1.36 -25.46 -18.95
C GLY A 496 -0.19 -26.15 -19.67
N GLY A 497 0.44 -27.13 -19.03
CA GLY A 497 1.52 -27.95 -19.60
C GLY A 497 2.89 -27.62 -19.03
N LYS A 498 3.93 -27.65 -19.89
CA LYS A 498 5.26 -27.16 -19.53
C LYS A 498 5.22 -25.63 -19.38
N SER A 499 5.83 -25.13 -18.32
CA SER A 499 5.93 -23.70 -18.09
C SER A 499 7.02 -23.07 -18.97
N LYS A 500 6.98 -21.75 -19.11
CA LYS A 500 8.03 -20.95 -19.79
C LYS A 500 8.45 -19.80 -18.88
N ILE A 501 8.95 -20.13 -17.69
CA ILE A 501 9.37 -19.17 -16.67
C ILE A 501 10.88 -18.95 -16.79
N VAL A 502 11.31 -17.71 -16.98
CA VAL A 502 12.72 -17.32 -17.12
C VAL A 502 13.09 -16.40 -15.95
N PRO A 503 13.91 -16.87 -14.99
CA PRO A 503 14.39 -16.03 -13.90
C PRO A 503 15.55 -15.13 -14.37
N LEU A 504 15.50 -13.85 -14.01
CA LEU A 504 16.57 -12.88 -14.24
C LEU A 504 16.97 -12.22 -12.91
N GLU A 505 18.27 -12.15 -12.67
CA GLU A 505 18.78 -11.23 -11.66
C GLU A 505 18.61 -9.78 -12.13
N LEU A 506 18.41 -8.86 -11.19
CA LEU A 506 18.10 -7.47 -11.51
C LEU A 506 19.21 -6.79 -12.32
N ASP A 507 20.47 -7.14 -12.07
CA ASP A 507 21.62 -6.67 -12.84
C ASP A 507 21.55 -7.14 -14.31
N GLN A 508 21.16 -8.39 -14.54
CA GLN A 508 20.92 -8.93 -15.88
C GLN A 508 19.79 -8.15 -16.57
N PHE A 509 18.68 -7.90 -15.88
CA PHE A 509 17.57 -7.14 -16.43
C PHE A 509 17.96 -5.69 -16.76
N MET A 510 18.66 -4.99 -15.85
CA MET A 510 19.17 -3.63 -16.09
C MET A 510 20.11 -3.59 -17.29
N ARG A 511 20.92 -4.64 -17.51
CA ARG A 511 21.77 -4.77 -18.69
C ARG A 511 21.00 -4.93 -20.00
N LEU A 512 19.84 -5.61 -19.99
CA LEU A 512 18.95 -5.63 -21.17
C LEU A 512 18.47 -4.22 -21.53
N ILE A 513 18.12 -3.41 -20.53
CA ILE A 513 17.67 -2.03 -20.71
C ILE A 513 18.82 -1.16 -21.24
N GLU A 514 20.00 -1.26 -20.63
CA GLU A 514 21.21 -0.53 -21.06
C GLU A 514 21.60 -0.86 -22.50
N ASN A 515 21.64 -2.14 -22.86
CA ASN A 515 21.94 -2.55 -24.23
C ASN A 515 20.90 -2.00 -25.21
N SER A 516 19.62 -2.04 -24.85
CA SER A 516 18.53 -1.51 -25.70
C SER A 516 18.62 0.00 -25.90
N TYR A 517 18.98 0.74 -24.85
CA TYR A 517 19.19 2.19 -24.90
C TYR A 517 20.35 2.58 -25.82
N ASN A 518 21.42 1.78 -25.84
CA ASN A 518 22.61 2.02 -26.65
C ASN A 518 22.54 1.40 -28.06
N TYR A 519 21.48 0.65 -28.39
CA TYR A 519 21.36 -0.01 -29.69
C TYR A 519 20.89 0.95 -30.78
N GLU A 520 21.22 0.65 -32.04
CA GLU A 520 20.89 1.52 -33.19
C GLU A 520 19.37 1.69 -33.39
N THR A 521 18.59 0.68 -33.02
CA THR A 521 17.13 0.67 -33.16
C THR A 521 16.47 0.24 -31.85
N GLN A 522 15.26 0.73 -31.61
CA GLN A 522 14.49 0.27 -30.46
C GLN A 522 14.11 -1.21 -30.64
N PRO A 523 14.12 -2.01 -29.56
CA PRO A 523 13.69 -3.40 -29.62
C PRO A 523 12.21 -3.48 -29.99
N ILE A 524 11.85 -4.54 -30.71
CA ILE A 524 10.45 -4.84 -31.06
C ILE A 524 10.01 -6.16 -30.42
N PRO A 525 8.70 -6.50 -30.40
CA PRO A 525 8.24 -7.70 -29.68
C PRO A 525 8.90 -9.01 -30.12
N SER A 526 9.31 -9.12 -31.39
CA SER A 526 10.02 -10.30 -31.89
C SER A 526 11.42 -10.47 -31.30
N ASP A 527 12.08 -9.37 -30.89
CA ASP A 527 13.36 -9.45 -30.19
C ASP A 527 13.16 -10.07 -28.81
N ILE A 528 12.18 -9.56 -28.05
CA ILE A 528 11.77 -10.10 -26.75
C ILE A 528 11.48 -11.59 -26.86
N ARG A 529 10.67 -11.98 -27.85
CA ARG A 529 10.35 -13.39 -28.11
C ARG A 529 11.60 -14.22 -28.39
N ARG A 530 12.53 -13.72 -29.20
CA ARG A 530 13.79 -14.39 -29.54
C ARG A 530 14.66 -14.60 -28.30
N PHE A 531 14.75 -13.61 -27.42
CA PHE A 531 15.46 -13.75 -26.14
C PHE A 531 14.83 -14.85 -25.26
N LEU A 532 13.51 -14.77 -25.07
CA LEU A 532 12.77 -15.73 -24.24
C LEU A 532 12.86 -17.16 -24.81
N ASP A 533 12.68 -17.32 -26.13
CA ASP A 533 12.84 -18.60 -26.81
C ASP A 533 14.24 -19.17 -26.66
N CYS A 534 15.27 -18.31 -26.74
CA CYS A 534 16.65 -18.74 -26.54
C CYS A 534 16.86 -19.28 -25.12
N ALA A 535 16.40 -18.53 -24.10
CA ALA A 535 16.51 -18.94 -22.71
C ALA A 535 15.77 -20.25 -22.42
N ILE A 536 14.57 -20.46 -22.98
CA ILE A 536 13.80 -21.70 -22.85
C ILE A 536 14.46 -22.87 -23.59
N LYS A 537 14.97 -22.66 -24.81
CA LYS A 537 15.70 -23.71 -25.56
C LYS A 537 16.98 -24.15 -24.85
N LEU A 538 17.67 -23.23 -24.17
CA LEU A 538 18.83 -23.56 -23.34
C LEU A 538 18.41 -24.32 -22.09
N CYS A 539 17.26 -24.00 -21.49
CA CYS A 539 16.68 -24.79 -20.40
C CYS A 539 16.51 -26.26 -20.80
N GLU A 540 15.90 -26.53 -21.96
CA GLU A 540 15.64 -27.89 -22.45
C GLU A 540 16.90 -28.73 -22.69
N LYS A 541 18.03 -28.08 -22.96
CA LYS A 541 19.33 -28.71 -23.23
C LYS A 541 20.25 -28.75 -22.02
N ALA A 542 19.91 -28.01 -20.97
CA ALA A 542 20.74 -27.92 -19.79
C ALA A 542 20.73 -29.26 -19.04
N THR A 543 21.84 -29.54 -18.36
CA THR A 543 22.00 -30.76 -17.55
C THR A 543 21.35 -30.60 -16.18
N ASP A 544 21.30 -29.36 -15.70
CA ASP A 544 20.80 -28.94 -14.40
C ASP A 544 20.48 -27.44 -14.44
N GLU A 545 19.91 -26.92 -13.35
CA GLU A 545 19.49 -25.53 -13.23
C GLU A 545 20.65 -24.53 -13.24
N ASN A 546 21.86 -24.94 -12.85
CA ASN A 546 23.05 -24.07 -12.87
C ASN A 546 23.60 -23.94 -14.29
N HIS A 547 23.61 -25.02 -15.06
CA HIS A 547 23.90 -24.97 -16.50
C HIS A 547 22.89 -24.06 -17.22
N TRP A 548 21.60 -24.15 -16.90
CA TRP A 548 20.59 -23.24 -17.44
C TRP A 548 20.85 -21.77 -17.08
N ARG A 549 21.24 -21.48 -15.82
CA ARG A 549 21.62 -20.12 -15.38
C ARG A 549 22.74 -19.52 -16.24
N TYR A 550 23.78 -20.28 -16.57
CA TYR A 550 24.82 -19.81 -17.49
C TYR A 550 24.29 -19.57 -18.90
N GLY A 551 23.35 -20.40 -19.36
CA GLY A 551 22.65 -20.20 -20.63
C GLY A 551 21.87 -18.89 -20.67
N ILE A 552 21.14 -18.55 -19.61
CA ILE A 552 20.44 -17.26 -19.47
C ILE A 552 21.43 -16.10 -19.57
N GLN A 553 22.56 -16.18 -18.86
CA GLN A 553 23.61 -15.14 -18.95
C GLN A 553 24.11 -14.97 -20.39
N ALA A 554 24.34 -16.06 -21.12
CA ALA A 554 24.73 -15.99 -22.52
C ALA A 554 23.66 -15.32 -23.39
N CYS A 555 22.37 -15.55 -23.12
CA CYS A 555 21.28 -14.82 -23.80
C CYS A 555 21.33 -13.31 -23.52
N VAL A 556 21.63 -12.91 -22.28
CA VAL A 556 21.78 -11.50 -21.88
C VAL A 556 22.97 -10.87 -22.60
N ASP A 557 24.10 -11.58 -22.69
CA ASP A 557 25.29 -11.11 -23.40
C ASP A 557 25.05 -10.95 -24.92
N MET A 558 24.16 -11.75 -25.50
CA MET A 558 23.77 -11.68 -26.91
C MET A 558 22.63 -10.67 -27.20
N TRP A 559 21.96 -10.16 -26.16
CA TRP A 559 20.82 -9.25 -26.32
C TRP A 559 21.27 -7.92 -26.89
N LEU A 560 20.84 -7.63 -28.13
CA LEU A 560 21.16 -6.40 -28.85
C LEU A 560 22.66 -6.08 -28.82
N ALA A 561 23.46 -7.12 -29.01
CA ALA A 561 24.88 -6.97 -29.24
C ALA A 561 25.12 -6.32 -30.61
N SER A 562 25.83 -5.19 -30.59
CA SER A 562 26.50 -4.58 -31.74
C SER A 562 27.77 -5.35 -32.11
#